data_AF-A0A930WGH1-F1
#
_entry.id   AF-A0A930WGH1-F1
#
_cell.length_a   1.000
_cell.length_b   1.000
_cell.length_c   1.000
_cell.angle_alpha   90.00
_cell.angle_beta   90.00
_cell.angle_gamma   90.00
#
_symmetry.space_group_name_H-M   'P 1'
#
loop_
_entity.id
_entity.type
_entity.pdbx_description
1 polymer ?
#
loop_
_entity_poly.entity_id
_entity_poly.type
_entity_poly.pdbx_seq_one_letter_code
_entity_poly.pdbx_strand_id
1 'polypeptide(L)'
;FNRATQAVRQPGSAFKPFVFAAALENKYTPESIIEDKPLKVGSWEPQNYSRNFSGKVRLRDVVRWSLNVPTVRIAQDIGIDKAIFYAQEMGISTFVLDGATNDRNLATALGGMTRGVTPLELTSAYGTFANRGIHVKPVAILRVVSRTGKVLEEAERKEKSVMSADNAAALTAMLEDVIRRGTGTRANIGRPAAGKTGTTSDYHDAWFVGYTPDLVTGVWIGNDSVSDLHGMSGGMTPAVIWQAFMQKALAQMPIRSFAGSPAYSDTSAKEETAVDHEKSSGEKKADEKKKEQGKTSGSSSKGGGNTAPAEPARSAPAESPGAAPEPGMGIEKGQN
;
A
#
# COMPACT_ATOMS: atom_id res chain seq x y z
N PHE A 1 17.18 21.48 -1.38
CA PHE A 1 16.89 20.03 -1.38
C PHE A 1 15.52 19.81 -2.02
N ASN A 2 15.49 19.11 -3.15
CA ASN A 2 14.26 18.75 -3.87
C ASN A 2 13.86 17.32 -3.51
N ARG A 3 12.78 17.19 -2.72
CA ARG A 3 12.30 15.88 -2.26
C ARG A 3 11.84 14.99 -3.39
N ALA A 4 11.33 15.54 -4.48
CA ALA A 4 10.82 14.74 -5.59
C ALA A 4 11.93 13.92 -6.29
N THR A 5 13.15 14.45 -6.34
CA THR A 5 14.26 13.84 -7.10
C THR A 5 15.44 13.41 -6.24
N GLN A 6 15.53 13.86 -4.99
CA GLN A 6 16.70 13.62 -4.12
C GLN A 6 16.37 12.87 -2.83
N ALA A 7 15.11 12.89 -2.35
CA ALA A 7 14.77 12.20 -1.11
C ALA A 7 14.52 10.72 -1.39
N VAL A 8 15.42 9.87 -0.92
CA VAL A 8 15.24 8.42 -0.96
C VAL A 8 14.51 7.99 0.31
N ARG A 9 13.36 7.32 0.15
CA ARG A 9 12.41 7.02 1.22
C ARG A 9 11.84 5.61 1.07
N GLN A 10 11.39 5.00 2.16
CA GLN A 10 10.87 3.63 2.08
C GLN A 10 9.52 3.66 1.34
N PRO A 11 9.36 2.90 0.24
CA PRO A 11 8.08 2.89 -0.51
C PRO A 11 6.96 2.16 0.26
N GLY A 12 7.32 1.28 1.20
CA GLY A 12 6.37 0.41 1.89
C GLY A 12 5.46 -0.34 0.90
N SER A 13 4.17 -0.43 1.22
CA SER A 13 3.19 -1.10 0.35
C SER A 13 3.05 -0.53 -1.08
N ALA A 14 3.61 0.64 -1.40
CA ALA A 14 3.65 1.14 -2.77
C ALA A 14 4.64 0.36 -3.66
N PHE A 15 5.47 -0.51 -3.10
CA PHE A 15 6.31 -1.44 -3.86
C PHE A 15 5.57 -2.68 -4.36
N LYS A 16 4.47 -3.08 -3.71
CA LYS A 16 3.77 -4.34 -4.02
C LYS A 16 3.35 -4.50 -5.49
N PRO A 17 2.97 -3.45 -6.24
CA PRO A 17 2.67 -3.58 -7.66
C PRO A 17 3.78 -4.20 -8.49
N PHE A 18 5.05 -4.04 -8.12
CA PHE A 18 6.17 -4.72 -8.81
C PHE A 18 6.19 -6.23 -8.53
N VAL A 19 5.84 -6.64 -7.32
CA VAL A 19 5.64 -8.07 -6.98
C VAL A 19 4.47 -8.65 -7.78
N PHE A 20 3.36 -7.91 -7.89
CA PHE A 20 2.18 -8.35 -8.62
C PHE A 20 2.39 -8.38 -10.14
N ALA A 21 3.10 -7.40 -10.70
CA ALA A 21 3.51 -7.40 -12.09
C ALA A 21 4.37 -8.63 -12.41
N ALA A 22 5.39 -8.91 -11.58
CA ALA A 22 6.23 -10.08 -11.73
C ALA A 22 5.44 -11.39 -11.59
N ALA A 23 4.43 -11.43 -10.72
CA ALA A 23 3.56 -12.59 -10.56
C ALA A 23 2.71 -12.86 -11.81
N LEU A 24 2.08 -11.81 -12.38
CA LEU A 24 1.26 -11.93 -13.59
C LEU A 24 2.10 -12.41 -14.80
N GLU A 25 3.31 -11.89 -14.93
CA GLU A 25 4.27 -12.36 -15.95
C GLU A 25 4.77 -13.80 -15.68
N ASN A 26 4.60 -14.29 -14.45
CA ASN A 26 4.94 -15.64 -14.03
C ASN A 26 3.71 -16.51 -13.76
N LYS A 27 2.71 -16.43 -14.65
CA LYS A 27 1.51 -17.30 -14.74
C LYS A 27 0.44 -17.09 -13.67
N TYR A 28 0.57 -16.10 -12.79
CA TYR A 28 -0.55 -15.70 -11.95
C TYR A 28 -1.61 -15.00 -12.79
N THR A 29 -2.86 -15.08 -12.33
CA THR A 29 -3.99 -14.33 -12.87
C THR A 29 -4.66 -13.58 -11.71
N PRO A 30 -5.53 -12.58 -11.99
CA PRO A 30 -6.31 -11.91 -10.95
C PRO A 30 -7.12 -12.88 -10.06
N GLU A 31 -7.49 -14.05 -10.58
CA GLU A 31 -8.26 -15.09 -9.89
C GLU A 31 -7.39 -16.16 -9.20
N SER A 32 -6.06 -16.11 -9.35
CA SER A 32 -5.15 -17.01 -8.63
C SER A 32 -5.39 -16.93 -7.13
N ILE A 33 -5.48 -18.08 -6.48
CA ILE A 33 -5.76 -18.19 -5.05
C ILE A 33 -4.45 -18.27 -4.26
N ILE A 34 -4.33 -17.42 -3.25
CA ILE A 34 -3.17 -17.34 -2.34
C ILE A 34 -3.66 -17.54 -0.91
N GLU A 35 -2.86 -18.24 -0.11
CA GLU A 35 -3.16 -18.43 1.31
C GLU A 35 -2.74 -17.23 2.16
N ASP A 36 -3.71 -16.62 2.82
CA ASP A 36 -3.53 -15.65 3.90
C ASP A 36 -3.67 -16.35 5.25
N LYS A 37 -2.57 -16.95 5.71
CA LYS A 37 -2.42 -17.63 7.02
C LYS A 37 -1.01 -17.37 7.55
N PRO A 38 -0.75 -17.52 8.86
CA PRO A 38 0.56 -17.28 9.45
C PRO A 38 1.71 -17.83 8.61
N LEU A 39 2.73 -17.00 8.40
CA LEU A 39 3.92 -17.31 7.61
C LEU A 39 5.15 -17.01 8.46
N LYS A 40 6.11 -17.93 8.45
CA LYS A 40 7.41 -17.76 9.08
C LYS A 40 8.50 -17.91 8.01
N VAL A 41 9.37 -16.92 7.91
CA VAL A 41 10.51 -16.86 6.98
C VAL A 41 11.77 -16.67 7.83
N GLY A 42 12.45 -17.77 8.16
CA GLY A 42 13.54 -17.73 9.13
C GLY A 42 13.05 -17.24 10.50
N SER A 43 13.62 -16.15 11.00
CA SER A 43 13.20 -15.48 12.24
C SER A 43 12.09 -14.45 12.05
N TRP A 44 11.73 -14.12 10.82
CA TRP A 44 10.74 -13.09 10.50
C TRP A 44 9.34 -13.67 10.31
N GLU A 45 8.34 -13.06 10.93
CA GLU A 45 6.94 -13.43 10.82
C GLU A 45 6.13 -12.22 10.32
N PRO A 46 5.93 -12.06 9.00
CA PRO A 46 5.16 -10.95 8.46
C PRO A 46 3.71 -11.00 8.96
N GLN A 47 3.14 -9.81 9.19
CA GLN A 47 1.77 -9.64 9.65
C GLN A 47 0.99 -8.73 8.71
N ASN A 48 -0.30 -9.03 8.53
CA ASN A 48 -1.21 -8.10 7.88
C ASN A 48 -1.44 -6.87 8.78
N TYR A 49 -1.76 -5.74 8.17
CA TYR A 49 -2.08 -4.52 8.90
C TYR A 49 -3.18 -4.72 9.94
N SER A 50 -4.24 -5.47 9.58
CA SER A 50 -5.35 -5.82 10.46
C SER A 50 -5.01 -6.83 11.55
N ARG A 51 -3.83 -7.47 11.49
CA ARG A 51 -3.42 -8.64 12.29
C ARG A 51 -4.32 -9.87 12.17
N ASN A 52 -5.27 -9.84 11.23
CA ASN A 52 -6.16 -10.95 10.94
C ASN A 52 -5.75 -11.65 9.64
N PHE A 53 -6.22 -12.89 9.48
CA PHE A 53 -5.97 -13.75 8.34
C PHE A 53 -7.28 -14.08 7.64
N SER A 54 -7.27 -14.03 6.31
CA SER A 54 -8.45 -14.15 5.46
C SER A 54 -8.62 -15.54 4.84
N GLY A 55 -7.72 -16.50 5.14
CA GLY A 55 -7.75 -17.83 4.54
C GLY A 55 -7.38 -17.79 3.06
N LYS A 56 -8.19 -18.37 2.19
CA LYS A 56 -7.92 -18.36 0.74
C LYS A 56 -8.45 -17.08 0.11
N VAL A 57 -7.56 -16.30 -0.50
CA VAL A 57 -7.89 -15.01 -1.14
C VAL A 57 -7.43 -14.99 -2.59
N ARG A 58 -8.16 -14.30 -3.46
CA ARG A 58 -7.73 -14.08 -4.86
C ARG A 58 -6.64 -13.01 -4.92
N LEU A 59 -5.77 -13.06 -5.92
CA LEU A 59 -4.76 -12.03 -6.17
C LEU A 59 -5.37 -10.63 -6.22
N ARG A 60 -6.51 -10.45 -6.90
CA ARG A 60 -7.20 -9.14 -6.92
C ARG A 60 -7.59 -8.62 -5.54
N ASP A 61 -7.98 -9.51 -4.62
CA ASP A 61 -8.35 -9.13 -3.27
C ASP A 61 -7.09 -8.84 -2.41
N VAL A 62 -5.98 -9.53 -2.67
CA VAL A 62 -4.65 -9.22 -2.10
C VAL A 62 -4.22 -7.81 -2.48
N VAL A 63 -4.38 -7.43 -3.76
CA VAL A 63 -4.05 -6.08 -4.26
C VAL A 63 -4.97 -5.03 -3.62
N ARG A 64 -6.29 -5.25 -3.68
CA ARG A 64 -7.33 -4.33 -3.17
C ARG A 64 -7.11 -3.96 -1.70
N TRP A 65 -6.89 -4.98 -0.87
CA TRP A 65 -6.72 -4.83 0.58
C TRP A 65 -5.27 -4.69 1.02
N SER A 66 -4.33 -4.73 0.07
CA SER A 66 -2.90 -4.59 0.33
C SER A 66 -2.40 -5.60 1.37
N LEU A 67 -2.81 -6.87 1.29
CA LEU A 67 -2.47 -7.90 2.28
C LEU A 67 -0.96 -8.19 2.25
N ASN A 68 -0.31 -8.23 3.42
CA ASN A 68 1.13 -8.39 3.54
C ASN A 68 1.54 -9.85 3.33
N VAL A 69 0.92 -10.76 4.08
CA VAL A 69 1.35 -12.16 4.11
C VAL A 69 1.20 -12.85 2.75
N PRO A 70 0.08 -12.71 2.01
CA PRO A 70 -0.04 -13.24 0.66
C PRO A 70 0.99 -12.63 -0.31
N THR A 71 1.33 -11.34 -0.15
CA THR A 71 2.35 -10.70 -0.99
C THR A 71 3.73 -11.32 -0.77
N VAL A 72 4.10 -11.60 0.49
CA VAL A 72 5.36 -12.28 0.79
C VAL A 72 5.36 -13.70 0.22
N ARG A 73 4.24 -14.44 0.30
CA ARG A 73 4.12 -15.77 -0.31
C ARG A 73 4.31 -15.73 -1.82
N ILE A 74 3.70 -14.75 -2.50
CA ILE A 74 3.88 -14.55 -3.94
C ILE A 74 5.36 -14.33 -4.25
N ALA A 75 6.04 -13.45 -3.52
CA ALA A 75 7.46 -13.19 -3.71
C ALA A 75 8.34 -14.42 -3.41
N GLN A 76 7.97 -15.25 -2.42
CA GLN A 76 8.64 -16.50 -2.11
C GLN A 76 8.48 -17.55 -3.23
N ASP A 77 7.31 -17.62 -3.84
CA ASP A 77 6.99 -18.55 -4.93
C ASP A 77 7.69 -18.16 -6.24
N ILE A 78 7.57 -16.89 -6.66
CA ILE A 78 8.15 -16.44 -7.94
C ILE A 78 9.65 -16.15 -7.85
N GLY A 79 10.16 -15.92 -6.63
CA GLY A 79 11.50 -15.40 -6.34
C GLY A 79 11.52 -13.86 -6.31
N ILE A 80 12.04 -13.28 -5.23
CA ILE A 80 12.08 -11.82 -5.04
C ILE A 80 12.88 -11.10 -6.13
N ASP A 81 13.93 -11.72 -6.65
CA ASP A 81 14.76 -11.15 -7.72
C ASP A 81 13.96 -10.80 -8.97
N LYS A 82 12.86 -11.50 -9.26
CA LYS A 82 11.98 -11.13 -10.38
C LYS A 82 11.28 -9.80 -10.11
N ALA A 83 10.73 -9.60 -8.91
CA ALA A 83 10.09 -8.34 -8.55
C ALA A 83 11.09 -7.17 -8.59
N ILE A 84 12.32 -7.40 -8.11
CA ILE A 84 13.42 -6.43 -8.19
C ILE A 84 13.79 -6.14 -9.65
N PHE A 85 13.93 -7.18 -10.48
CA PHE A 85 14.21 -7.04 -11.91
C PHE A 85 13.15 -6.15 -12.58
N TYR A 86 11.86 -6.46 -12.46
CA TYR A 86 10.81 -5.63 -13.04
C TYR A 86 10.84 -4.19 -12.53
N ALA A 87 11.09 -3.98 -11.23
CA ALA A 87 11.24 -2.63 -10.66
C ALA A 87 12.44 -1.86 -11.26
N GLN A 88 13.58 -2.51 -11.46
CA GLN A 88 14.76 -1.90 -12.11
C GLN A 88 14.49 -1.59 -13.58
N GLU A 89 13.83 -2.50 -14.30
CA GLU A 89 13.45 -2.29 -15.71
C GLU A 89 12.47 -1.12 -15.87
N MET A 90 11.68 -0.82 -14.83
CA MET A 90 10.79 0.34 -14.71
C MET A 90 11.47 1.59 -14.10
N GLY A 91 12.80 1.58 -13.97
CA GLY A 91 13.60 2.77 -13.65
C GLY A 91 13.92 2.99 -12.18
N ILE A 92 13.61 2.05 -11.27
CA ILE A 92 14.08 2.13 -9.88
C ILE A 92 15.56 1.73 -9.82
N SER A 93 16.43 2.68 -9.49
CA SER A 93 17.89 2.48 -9.52
C SER A 93 18.55 2.34 -8.15
N THR A 94 17.77 2.53 -7.08
CA THR A 94 18.24 2.68 -5.71
C THR A 94 18.42 1.36 -4.94
N PHE A 95 18.27 0.22 -5.59
CA PHE A 95 18.52 -1.07 -4.94
C PHE A 95 19.98 -1.24 -4.50
N VAL A 96 20.18 -2.04 -3.45
CA VAL A 96 21.47 -2.59 -3.02
C VAL A 96 21.38 -4.10 -3.19
N LEU A 97 22.16 -4.69 -4.10
CA LEU A 97 21.97 -6.10 -4.50
C LEU A 97 23.00 -7.07 -3.91
N ASP A 98 24.08 -6.54 -3.34
CA ASP A 98 25.22 -7.30 -2.84
C ASP A 98 25.58 -6.88 -1.42
N GLY A 99 26.37 -7.70 -0.72
CA GLY A 99 26.76 -7.48 0.68
C GLY A 99 25.79 -8.11 1.69
N ALA A 100 26.11 -8.01 2.98
CA ALA A 100 25.33 -8.65 4.06
C ALA A 100 23.95 -8.00 4.29
N THR A 101 23.83 -6.71 4.00
CA THR A 101 22.57 -5.96 4.03
C THR A 101 22.24 -5.54 2.61
N ASN A 102 21.30 -6.24 1.99
CA ASN A 102 20.90 -6.04 0.59
C ASN A 102 19.39 -6.30 0.43
N ASP A 103 18.86 -5.94 -0.74
CA ASP A 103 17.45 -5.97 -1.07
C ASP A 103 16.97 -7.31 -1.65
N ARG A 104 17.87 -8.29 -1.85
CA ARG A 104 17.52 -9.65 -2.31
C ARG A 104 16.96 -10.50 -1.17
N ASN A 105 15.95 -9.96 -0.49
CA ASN A 105 15.28 -10.59 0.64
C ASN A 105 13.77 -10.32 0.58
N LEU A 106 12.98 -11.16 1.25
CA LEU A 106 11.51 -11.10 1.15
C LEU A 106 10.86 -9.87 1.81
N ALA A 107 11.57 -9.10 2.64
CA ALA A 107 11.05 -7.85 3.18
C ALA A 107 10.89 -6.77 2.09
N THR A 108 11.69 -6.84 1.03
CA THR A 108 11.56 -5.99 -0.17
C THR A 108 10.18 -6.12 -0.80
N ALA A 109 9.52 -7.29 -0.72
CA ALA A 109 8.16 -7.48 -1.22
C ALA A 109 7.13 -6.56 -0.54
N LEU A 110 7.44 -6.07 0.66
CA LEU A 110 6.63 -5.12 1.43
C LEU A 110 7.20 -3.68 1.38
N GLY A 111 8.19 -3.45 0.53
CA GLY A 111 8.88 -2.17 0.36
C GLY A 111 9.95 -1.87 1.41
N GLY A 112 10.43 -2.88 2.15
CA GLY A 112 11.61 -2.75 3.01
C GLY A 112 12.87 -2.80 2.17
N MET A 113 13.37 -1.62 1.77
CA MET A 113 14.57 -1.46 0.96
C MET A 113 15.72 -0.91 1.80
N THR A 114 16.95 -1.19 1.42
CA THR A 114 18.16 -0.74 2.12
C THR A 114 18.32 0.76 2.02
N ARG A 115 18.05 1.34 0.84
CA ARG A 115 18.07 2.79 0.62
C ARG A 115 16.68 3.42 0.56
N GLY A 116 15.70 2.74 -0.04
CA GLY A 116 14.40 3.31 -0.41
C GLY A 116 14.35 3.71 -1.89
N VAL A 117 13.39 4.56 -2.28
CA VAL A 117 13.22 5.09 -3.65
C VAL A 117 12.96 6.59 -3.62
N THR A 118 13.27 7.29 -4.70
CA THR A 118 12.83 8.68 -4.87
C THR A 118 11.36 8.75 -5.34
N PRO A 119 10.61 9.82 -5.01
CA PRO A 119 9.27 10.01 -5.56
C PRO A 119 9.23 10.01 -7.08
N LEU A 120 10.23 10.57 -7.76
CA LEU A 120 10.30 10.57 -9.22
C LEU A 120 10.47 9.16 -9.78
N GLU A 121 11.38 8.35 -9.24
CA GLU A 121 11.56 6.96 -9.69
C GLU A 121 10.28 6.13 -9.51
N LEU A 122 9.68 6.20 -8.31
CA LEU A 122 8.46 5.43 -8.02
C LEU A 122 7.29 5.86 -8.90
N THR A 123 7.10 7.17 -9.09
CA THR A 123 6.04 7.72 -9.95
C THR A 123 6.25 7.32 -11.41
N SER A 124 7.48 7.45 -11.90
CA SER A 124 7.88 7.06 -13.26
C SER A 124 7.61 5.57 -13.50
N ALA A 125 7.96 4.73 -12.54
CA ALA A 125 7.77 3.28 -12.63
C ALA A 125 6.28 2.91 -12.78
N TYR A 126 5.37 3.57 -12.05
CA TYR A 126 3.92 3.40 -12.20
C TYR A 126 3.40 3.84 -13.57
N GLY A 127 4.08 4.79 -14.21
CA GLY A 127 3.80 5.19 -15.59
C GLY A 127 3.89 4.02 -16.57
N THR A 128 4.71 3.01 -16.28
CA THR A 128 4.80 1.77 -17.07
C THR A 128 3.48 1.02 -17.10
N PHE A 129 2.78 0.92 -15.97
CA PHE A 129 1.48 0.25 -15.88
C PHE A 129 0.41 1.02 -16.66
N ALA A 130 0.39 2.34 -16.50
CA ALA A 130 -0.50 3.24 -17.24
C ALA A 130 -0.27 3.14 -18.75
N ASN A 131 0.98 2.98 -19.17
CA ASN A 131 1.43 2.91 -20.55
C ASN A 131 1.57 1.47 -21.07
N ARG A 132 0.67 0.58 -20.64
CA ARG A 132 0.51 -0.79 -21.18
C ARG A 132 1.80 -1.63 -21.16
N GLY A 133 2.61 -1.43 -20.12
CA GLY A 133 3.85 -2.19 -19.91
C GLY A 133 5.10 -1.58 -20.57
N ILE A 134 4.98 -0.40 -21.18
CA ILE A 134 6.10 0.32 -21.79
C ILE A 134 6.61 1.40 -20.84
N HIS A 135 7.85 1.24 -20.38
CA HIS A 135 8.51 2.23 -19.56
C HIS A 135 9.11 3.34 -20.42
N VAL A 136 8.93 4.60 -19.99
CA VAL A 136 9.51 5.78 -20.64
C VAL A 136 10.22 6.59 -19.58
N LYS A 137 11.52 6.86 -19.79
CA LYS A 137 12.30 7.67 -18.84
C LYS A 137 11.75 9.09 -18.79
N PRO A 138 11.54 9.70 -17.60
CA PRO A 138 11.10 11.09 -17.49
C PRO A 138 12.13 12.04 -18.09
N VAL A 139 11.66 13.02 -18.86
CA VAL A 139 12.47 14.10 -19.42
C VAL A 139 11.85 15.44 -19.09
N ALA A 140 12.66 16.38 -18.60
CA ALA A 140 12.21 17.73 -18.24
C ALA A 140 12.43 18.75 -19.37
N ILE A 141 13.45 18.54 -20.20
CA ILE A 141 13.81 19.44 -21.30
C ILE A 141 13.52 18.72 -22.61
N LEU A 142 12.49 19.16 -23.33
CA LEU A 142 12.10 18.53 -24.60
C LEU A 142 12.97 18.99 -25.76
N ARG A 143 13.38 20.26 -25.78
CA ARG A 143 14.13 20.84 -26.88
C ARG A 143 14.90 22.07 -26.44
N VAL A 144 16.14 22.20 -26.89
CA VAL A 144 17.00 23.38 -26.73
C VAL A 144 17.20 24.01 -28.10
N VAL A 145 16.90 25.30 -28.22
CA VAL A 145 17.01 26.05 -29.48
C VAL A 145 17.93 27.26 -29.31
N SER A 146 18.69 27.59 -30.37
CA SER A 146 19.49 28.81 -30.41
C SER A 146 18.61 30.05 -30.57
N ARG A 147 19.21 31.25 -30.41
CA ARG A 147 18.55 32.54 -30.69
C ARG A 147 17.97 32.63 -32.11
N THR A 148 18.56 31.92 -33.07
CA THR A 148 18.11 31.92 -34.47
C THR A 148 17.08 30.82 -34.76
N GLY A 149 16.60 30.10 -33.74
CA GLY A 149 15.66 29.00 -33.89
C GLY A 149 16.28 27.67 -34.32
N LYS A 150 17.62 27.57 -34.42
CA LYS A 150 18.29 26.30 -34.74
C LYS A 150 18.18 25.35 -33.55
N VAL A 151 17.66 24.14 -33.76
CA VAL A 151 17.64 23.09 -32.73
C VAL A 151 19.08 22.66 -32.40
N LEU A 152 19.42 22.71 -31.11
CA LEU A 152 20.72 22.31 -30.57
C LEU A 152 20.65 20.94 -29.90
N GLU A 153 19.53 20.66 -29.24
CA GLU A 153 19.24 19.38 -28.59
C GLU A 153 17.74 19.13 -28.64
N GLU A 154 17.34 17.87 -28.79
CA GLU A 154 15.95 17.43 -28.75
C GLU A 154 15.88 16.10 -28.02
N ALA A 155 14.92 15.97 -27.11
CA ALA A 155 14.78 14.78 -26.29
C ALA A 155 14.31 13.60 -27.13
N GLU A 156 15.12 12.54 -27.17
CA GLU A 156 14.69 11.26 -27.72
C GLU A 156 13.82 10.52 -26.72
N ARG A 157 12.62 10.10 -27.17
CA ARG A 157 11.76 9.23 -26.37
C ARG A 157 12.34 7.82 -26.35
N LYS A 158 12.95 7.44 -25.23
CA LYS A 158 13.47 6.08 -25.02
C LYS A 158 12.39 5.23 -24.37
N GLU A 159 11.82 4.33 -25.16
CA GLU A 159 10.81 3.37 -24.74
C GLU A 159 11.44 2.01 -24.47
N LYS A 160 10.95 1.34 -23.43
CA LYS A 160 11.37 -0.02 -23.07
C LYS A 160 10.14 -0.86 -22.79
N SER A 161 9.94 -1.94 -23.55
CA SER A 161 8.90 -2.92 -23.25
C SER A 161 9.34 -3.75 -22.05
N VAL A 162 8.59 -3.66 -20.95
CA VAL A 162 8.95 -4.31 -19.67
C VAL A 162 7.98 -5.44 -19.33
N MET A 163 6.68 -5.27 -19.59
CA MET A 163 5.66 -6.30 -19.33
C MET A 163 4.65 -6.34 -20.48
N SER A 164 3.93 -7.45 -20.62
CA SER A 164 2.89 -7.58 -21.67
C SER A 164 1.73 -6.60 -21.44
N ALA A 165 1.12 -6.14 -22.52
CA ALA A 165 -0.02 -5.23 -22.45
C ALA A 165 -1.22 -5.84 -21.72
N ASP A 166 -1.44 -7.15 -21.87
CA ASP A 166 -2.54 -7.87 -21.22
C ASP A 166 -2.33 -7.96 -19.70
N ASN A 167 -1.11 -8.25 -19.25
CA ASN A 167 -0.80 -8.25 -17.81
C ASN A 167 -0.82 -6.82 -17.23
N ALA A 168 -0.42 -5.81 -18.01
CA ALA A 168 -0.51 -4.41 -17.58
C ALA A 168 -1.98 -3.98 -17.41
N ALA A 169 -2.86 -4.42 -18.30
CA ALA A 169 -4.30 -4.21 -18.19
C ALA A 169 -4.89 -4.95 -16.98
N ALA A 170 -4.50 -6.21 -16.75
CA ALA A 170 -4.94 -6.99 -15.59
C ALA A 170 -4.49 -6.36 -14.27
N LEU A 171 -3.23 -5.91 -14.17
CA LEU A 171 -2.73 -5.18 -13.01
C LEU A 171 -3.49 -3.87 -12.80
N THR A 172 -3.69 -3.11 -13.87
CA THR A 172 -4.45 -1.85 -13.82
C THR A 172 -5.86 -2.07 -13.31
N ALA A 173 -6.58 -3.08 -13.80
CA ALA A 173 -7.93 -3.41 -13.32
C ALA A 173 -7.95 -3.76 -11.81
N MET A 174 -6.92 -4.47 -11.31
CA MET A 174 -6.78 -4.72 -9.87
C MET A 174 -6.45 -3.46 -9.06
N LEU A 175 -5.73 -2.49 -9.65
CA LEU A 175 -5.40 -1.21 -9.03
C LEU A 175 -6.57 -0.20 -9.11
N GLU A 176 -7.48 -0.33 -10.08
CA GLU A 176 -8.76 0.40 -10.10
C GLU A 176 -9.61 0.00 -8.88
N ASP A 177 -9.61 -1.29 -8.52
CA ASP A 177 -10.32 -1.80 -7.34
C ASP A 177 -9.82 -1.17 -6.03
N VAL A 178 -8.54 -0.81 -5.94
CA VAL A 178 -7.96 -0.12 -4.77
C VAL A 178 -8.63 1.23 -4.54
N ILE A 179 -8.86 2.00 -5.61
CA ILE A 179 -9.52 3.31 -5.56
C ILE A 179 -11.04 3.16 -5.45
N ARG A 180 -11.65 2.19 -6.14
CA ARG A 180 -13.12 2.07 -6.14
C ARG A 180 -13.67 1.55 -4.81
N ARG A 181 -12.99 0.59 -4.19
CA ARG A 181 -13.53 -0.18 -3.06
C ARG A 181 -12.47 -0.78 -2.14
N GLY A 182 -11.25 -0.25 -2.17
CA GLY A 182 -10.12 -0.76 -1.40
C GLY A 182 -9.48 0.28 -0.51
N THR A 183 -8.17 0.15 -0.30
CA THR A 183 -7.42 1.03 0.61
C THR A 183 -7.28 2.49 0.14
N GLY A 184 -7.58 2.78 -1.13
CA GLY A 184 -7.36 4.09 -1.77
C GLY A 184 -8.63 4.88 -2.06
N THR A 185 -9.76 4.59 -1.41
CA THR A 185 -11.07 5.18 -1.75
C THR A 185 -11.12 6.70 -1.75
N ARG A 186 -10.33 7.37 -0.90
CA ARG A 186 -10.22 8.83 -0.88
C ARG A 186 -9.57 9.43 -2.12
N ALA A 187 -8.90 8.62 -2.95
CA ALA A 187 -8.36 9.05 -4.23
C ALA A 187 -9.37 8.97 -5.39
N ASN A 188 -10.63 8.63 -5.13
CA ASN A 188 -11.64 8.57 -6.18
C ASN A 188 -11.91 9.97 -6.74
N ILE A 189 -11.69 10.16 -8.03
CA ILE A 189 -11.84 11.43 -8.75
C ILE A 189 -13.07 11.45 -9.69
N GLY A 190 -13.96 10.46 -9.61
CA GLY A 190 -15.17 10.38 -10.44
C GLY A 190 -14.91 10.03 -11.92
N ARG A 191 -13.77 9.40 -12.21
CA ARG A 191 -13.37 8.89 -13.53
C ARG A 191 -12.45 7.68 -13.38
N PRO A 192 -12.21 6.90 -14.46
CA PRO A 192 -11.26 5.78 -14.41
C PRO A 192 -9.90 6.23 -13.90
N ALA A 193 -9.49 5.60 -12.80
CA ALA A 193 -8.23 5.85 -12.13
C ALA A 193 -7.80 4.57 -11.40
N ALA A 194 -6.52 4.31 -11.42
CA ALA A 194 -5.88 3.19 -10.73
C ALA A 194 -4.80 3.73 -9.80
N GLY A 195 -4.55 3.05 -8.68
CA GLY A 195 -3.50 3.51 -7.78
C GLY A 195 -3.25 2.59 -6.60
N LYS A 196 -2.25 2.94 -5.82
CA LYS A 196 -1.81 2.16 -4.67
C LYS A 196 -1.40 3.07 -3.51
N THR A 197 -1.86 2.67 -2.33
CA THR A 197 -1.40 3.19 -1.04
C THR A 197 -0.05 2.57 -0.65
N GLY A 198 0.86 3.39 -0.13
CA GLY A 198 2.08 2.96 0.54
C GLY A 198 2.13 3.47 1.97
N THR A 199 2.52 2.61 2.90
CA THR A 199 2.68 2.94 4.31
C THR A 199 3.77 2.03 4.85
N THR A 200 4.72 2.61 5.57
CA THR A 200 5.78 1.87 6.26
C THR A 200 5.30 1.41 7.63
N SER A 201 5.89 0.34 8.15
CA SER A 201 5.48 -0.25 9.44
C SER A 201 5.70 0.67 10.64
N ASP A 202 6.66 1.59 10.52
CA ASP A 202 7.04 2.61 11.50
C ASP A 202 6.34 3.97 11.26
N TYR A 203 5.47 4.05 10.24
CA TYR A 203 4.74 5.26 9.86
C TYR A 203 5.64 6.48 9.60
N HIS A 204 6.87 6.29 9.12
CA HIS A 204 7.73 7.40 8.70
C HIS A 204 7.41 7.90 7.28
N ASP A 205 6.88 7.03 6.42
CA ASP A 205 6.57 7.35 5.04
C ASP A 205 5.14 6.94 4.66
N ALA A 206 4.38 7.91 4.15
CA ALA A 206 3.03 7.72 3.63
C ALA A 206 2.98 8.11 2.15
N TRP A 207 2.52 7.18 1.31
CA TRP A 207 2.50 7.32 -0.14
C TRP A 207 1.11 7.11 -0.72
N PHE A 208 0.80 7.87 -1.76
CA PHE A 208 -0.20 7.47 -2.73
C PHE A 208 0.36 7.67 -4.14
N VAL A 209 0.40 6.61 -4.94
CA VAL A 209 0.82 6.68 -6.34
C VAL A 209 -0.33 6.15 -7.19
N GLY A 210 -0.80 6.98 -8.11
CA GLY A 210 -1.95 6.66 -8.93
C GLY A 210 -1.86 7.29 -10.30
N TYR A 211 -2.70 6.82 -11.20
CA TYR A 211 -2.70 7.23 -12.59
C TYR A 211 -4.08 7.12 -13.24
N THR A 212 -4.21 7.86 -14.33
CA THR A 212 -5.23 7.68 -15.37
C THR A 212 -4.52 7.26 -16.66
N PRO A 213 -5.23 6.98 -17.78
CA PRO A 213 -4.56 6.71 -19.05
C PRO A 213 -3.60 7.82 -19.52
N ASP A 214 -3.80 9.05 -19.05
CA ASP A 214 -3.10 10.23 -19.58
C ASP A 214 -2.05 10.82 -18.62
N LEU A 215 -2.12 10.51 -17.33
CA LEU A 215 -1.27 11.13 -16.30
C LEU A 215 -1.05 10.20 -15.12
N VAL A 216 0.22 10.05 -14.71
CA VAL A 216 0.64 9.43 -13.45
C VAL A 216 1.08 10.50 -12.46
N THR A 217 0.77 10.30 -11.18
CA THR A 217 1.15 11.21 -10.09
C THR A 217 1.44 10.41 -8.84
N GLY A 218 2.56 10.73 -8.19
CA GLY A 218 2.93 10.22 -6.88
C GLY A 218 2.95 11.33 -5.85
N VAL A 219 2.38 11.06 -4.68
CA VAL A 219 2.40 11.92 -3.50
C VAL A 219 3.09 11.17 -2.38
N TRP A 220 4.08 11.82 -1.79
CA TRP A 220 4.76 11.38 -0.58
C TRP A 220 4.57 12.41 0.52
N ILE A 221 4.33 11.91 1.73
CA ILE A 221 4.39 12.69 2.97
C ILE A 221 5.32 11.95 3.92
N GLY A 222 6.24 12.70 4.51
CA GLY A 222 7.17 12.22 5.52
C GLY A 222 7.98 13.38 6.12
N ASN A 223 8.63 13.11 7.24
CA ASN A 223 9.47 14.08 7.93
C ASN A 223 10.93 13.94 7.46
N ASP A 224 11.63 15.07 7.26
CA ASP A 224 13.05 15.02 6.88
C ASP A 224 13.89 14.31 7.94
N SER A 225 13.56 14.55 9.21
CA SER A 225 14.12 13.91 10.41
C SER A 225 13.70 12.46 10.63
N VAL A 226 12.87 11.88 9.75
CA VAL A 226 12.34 10.51 9.86
C VAL A 226 11.53 10.30 11.16
N SER A 227 10.88 11.34 11.67
CA SER A 227 9.95 11.21 12.80
C SER A 227 8.64 10.56 12.36
N ASP A 228 8.00 9.85 13.30
CA ASP A 228 6.69 9.22 13.16
C ASP A 228 5.63 10.20 12.58
N LEU A 229 4.77 9.69 11.70
CA LEU A 229 3.61 10.40 11.15
C LEU A 229 2.32 10.11 11.93
N HIS A 230 2.43 9.60 13.15
CA HIS A 230 1.31 9.38 14.07
C HIS A 230 0.20 8.52 13.46
N GLY A 231 0.61 7.43 12.81
CA GLY A 231 -0.32 6.49 12.17
C GLY A 231 -0.85 6.93 10.79
N MET A 232 -0.31 7.99 10.19
CA MET A 232 -0.71 8.39 8.85
C MET A 232 -0.43 7.29 7.83
N SER A 233 -1.48 6.89 7.10
CA SER A 233 -1.37 5.93 6.01
C SER A 233 -1.51 6.60 4.65
N GLY A 234 -1.11 5.87 3.61
CA GLY A 234 -1.18 6.32 2.22
C GLY A 234 -2.61 6.65 1.75
N GLY A 235 -3.61 5.97 2.31
CA GLY A 235 -5.03 6.18 2.00
C GLY A 235 -5.68 7.38 2.70
N MET A 236 -4.90 8.15 3.47
CA MET A 236 -5.34 9.35 4.17
C MET A 236 -4.91 10.61 3.39
N THR A 237 -4.11 11.48 4.00
CA THR A 237 -3.67 12.76 3.43
C THR A 237 -3.01 12.62 2.05
N PRO A 238 -2.11 11.63 1.79
CA PRO A 238 -1.52 11.49 0.46
C PRO A 238 -2.55 11.26 -0.65
N ALA A 239 -3.54 10.39 -0.41
CA ALA A 239 -4.64 10.12 -1.35
C ALA A 239 -5.51 11.36 -1.61
N VAL A 240 -5.79 12.16 -0.58
CA VAL A 240 -6.58 13.40 -0.72
C VAL A 240 -5.81 14.47 -1.51
N ILE A 241 -4.51 14.63 -1.26
CA ILE A 241 -3.66 15.53 -2.06
C ILE A 241 -3.63 15.08 -3.52
N TRP A 242 -3.46 13.77 -3.76
CA TRP A 242 -3.50 13.19 -5.09
C TRP A 242 -4.83 13.48 -5.79
N GLN A 243 -5.95 13.24 -5.10
CA GLN A 243 -7.30 13.51 -5.61
C GLN A 243 -7.46 14.97 -6.04
N ALA A 244 -7.13 15.91 -5.16
CA ALA A 244 -7.28 17.34 -5.40
C ALA A 244 -6.40 17.82 -6.56
N PHE A 245 -5.18 17.30 -6.67
CA PHE A 245 -4.29 17.59 -7.80
C PHE A 245 -4.87 17.06 -9.11
N MET A 246 -5.24 15.78 -9.14
CA MET A 246 -5.71 15.10 -10.35
C MET A 246 -7.03 15.67 -10.87
N GLN A 247 -7.95 16.05 -9.99
CA GLN A 247 -9.20 16.73 -10.38
C GLN A 247 -8.92 18.04 -11.13
N LYS A 248 -7.95 18.83 -10.65
CA LYS A 248 -7.57 20.08 -11.31
C LYS A 248 -6.79 19.84 -12.61
N ALA A 249 -5.81 18.93 -12.57
CA ALA A 249 -4.96 18.64 -13.72
C ALA A 249 -5.75 18.05 -14.90
N LEU A 250 -6.79 17.27 -14.61
CA LEU A 250 -7.57 16.56 -15.63
C LEU A 250 -8.90 17.25 -15.98
N ALA A 251 -9.19 18.43 -15.42
CA ALA A 251 -10.49 19.10 -15.55
C ALA A 251 -10.92 19.34 -17.01
N GLN A 252 -9.95 19.56 -17.91
CA GLN A 252 -10.19 19.82 -19.34
C GLN A 252 -9.80 18.64 -20.23
N MET A 253 -9.46 17.49 -19.64
CA MET A 253 -9.06 16.30 -20.38
C MET A 253 -10.23 15.33 -20.54
N PRO A 254 -10.43 14.75 -21.73
CA PRO A 254 -11.50 13.79 -21.96
C PRO A 254 -11.40 12.61 -20.97
N ILE A 255 -12.54 12.11 -20.52
CA ILE A 255 -12.59 10.89 -19.70
C ILE A 255 -12.30 9.70 -20.61
N ARG A 256 -11.22 8.97 -20.32
CA ARG A 256 -10.80 7.76 -21.04
C ARG A 256 -10.83 6.57 -20.10
N SER A 257 -11.24 5.43 -20.62
CA SER A 257 -11.08 4.14 -19.93
C SER A 257 -9.68 3.58 -20.22
N PHE A 258 -9.15 2.75 -19.33
CA PHE A 258 -7.95 1.98 -19.63
C PHE A 258 -8.22 0.99 -20.76
N ALA A 259 -7.22 0.75 -21.62
CA ALA A 259 -7.36 -0.22 -22.71
C ALA A 259 -7.65 -1.62 -22.15
N GLY A 260 -8.76 -2.23 -22.58
CA GLY A 260 -9.23 -3.54 -22.08
C GLY A 260 -10.20 -3.47 -20.89
N SER A 261 -10.45 -2.29 -20.30
CA SER A 261 -11.52 -2.12 -19.30
C SER A 261 -12.87 -1.82 -19.98
N PRO A 262 -13.99 -2.34 -19.46
CA PRO A 262 -15.32 -1.94 -19.92
C PRO A 262 -15.51 -0.43 -19.77
N ALA A 263 -16.37 0.17 -20.61
CA ALA A 263 -16.67 1.59 -20.55
C ALA A 263 -17.11 2.00 -19.14
N TYR A 264 -16.51 3.07 -18.60
CA TYR A 264 -16.85 3.61 -17.30
C TYR A 264 -18.34 3.94 -17.20
N SER A 265 -19.09 3.20 -16.39
CA SER A 265 -20.43 3.60 -15.95
C SER A 265 -20.35 4.09 -14.51
N ASP A 266 -20.82 5.32 -14.27
CA ASP A 266 -20.99 5.86 -12.92
C ASP A 266 -22.21 5.21 -12.25
N THR A 267 -22.08 3.93 -11.89
CA THR A 267 -23.12 3.15 -11.19
C THR A 267 -22.74 2.92 -9.73
N SER A 268 -22.09 3.91 -9.11
CA SER A 268 -21.74 3.89 -7.69
C SER A 268 -22.94 4.01 -6.72
N ALA A 269 -24.18 3.83 -7.20
CA ALA A 269 -25.39 4.02 -6.40
C ALA A 269 -26.38 2.84 -6.32
N LYS A 270 -26.12 1.65 -6.89
CA LYS A 270 -27.18 0.60 -6.98
C LYS A 270 -26.76 -0.87 -6.81
N GLU A 271 -25.69 -1.19 -6.11
CA GLU A 271 -25.46 -2.60 -5.68
C GLU A 271 -25.18 -2.70 -4.18
N GLU A 272 -26.23 -2.45 -3.39
CA GLU A 272 -26.42 -3.10 -2.10
C GLU A 272 -27.81 -3.74 -2.13
N THR A 273 -27.86 -5.06 -2.31
CA THR A 273 -28.78 -6.01 -1.66
C THR A 273 -28.68 -7.35 -2.39
N ALA A 274 -27.84 -8.25 -1.90
CA ALA A 274 -28.01 -9.70 -2.00
C ALA A 274 -26.88 -10.40 -1.24
N VAL A 275 -26.97 -10.41 0.09
CA VAL A 275 -26.39 -11.51 0.88
C VAL A 275 -27.50 -11.99 1.80
N ASP A 276 -28.17 -13.06 1.37
CA ASP A 276 -29.17 -13.77 2.16
C ASP A 276 -28.52 -14.36 3.43
N HIS A 277 -29.04 -13.97 4.57
CA HIS A 277 -28.87 -14.71 5.82
C HIS A 277 -30.00 -15.75 5.90
N GLU A 278 -29.69 -17.00 5.55
CA GLU A 278 -30.53 -18.14 5.93
C GLU A 278 -30.56 -18.26 7.47
N LYS A 279 -31.68 -17.86 8.08
CA LYS A 279 -32.10 -18.33 9.39
C LYS A 279 -33.00 -19.54 9.21
N SER A 280 -32.50 -20.69 9.67
CA SER A 280 -33.30 -21.87 9.97
C SER A 280 -34.45 -21.51 10.91
N SER A 281 -35.68 -21.72 10.44
CA SER A 281 -36.87 -21.80 11.28
C SER A 281 -37.61 -23.09 10.93
N GLY A 282 -37.73 -23.97 11.92
CA GLY A 282 -38.54 -25.18 11.87
C GLY A 282 -39.33 -25.27 13.17
N GLU A 283 -40.61 -24.94 13.09
CA GLU A 283 -41.59 -25.02 14.17
C GLU A 283 -41.82 -26.46 14.64
N LYS A 284 -42.08 -26.66 15.94
CA LYS A 284 -43.15 -27.56 16.42
C LYS A 284 -43.77 -27.08 17.74
N LYS A 285 -45.04 -26.66 17.59
CA LYS A 285 -46.27 -26.80 18.40
C LYS A 285 -46.25 -26.73 19.94
N ALA A 286 -47.31 -26.03 20.38
CA ALA A 286 -47.78 -25.72 21.72
C ALA A 286 -48.09 -26.92 22.63
N ASP A 287 -47.98 -26.67 23.93
CA ASP A 287 -48.99 -27.12 24.89
C ASP A 287 -49.13 -26.11 26.04
N GLU A 288 -50.37 -25.91 26.46
CA GLU A 288 -50.85 -24.91 27.42
C GLU A 288 -50.81 -25.47 28.86
N LYS A 289 -50.36 -24.68 29.85
CA LYS A 289 -50.98 -24.74 31.20
C LYS A 289 -50.65 -23.54 32.09
N LYS A 290 -51.76 -22.93 32.56
CA LYS A 290 -51.92 -21.85 33.55
C LYS A 290 -51.22 -22.10 34.90
N LYS A 291 -50.79 -21.00 35.52
CA LYS A 291 -51.08 -20.52 36.90
C LYS A 291 -49.89 -19.72 37.44
N GLU A 292 -49.98 -18.71 38.30
CA GLU A 292 -51.01 -17.83 38.83
C GLU A 292 -50.23 -16.84 39.73
N GLN A 293 -50.61 -15.56 39.70
CA GLN A 293 -50.45 -14.50 40.73
C GLN A 293 -49.13 -14.29 41.51
N GLY A 294 -48.74 -13.02 41.61
CA GLY A 294 -47.80 -12.54 42.63
C GLY A 294 -47.34 -11.10 42.45
N LYS A 295 -48.28 -10.15 42.52
CA LYS A 295 -48.03 -8.70 42.51
C LYS A 295 -47.76 -8.24 43.95
N THR A 296 -46.62 -7.60 44.24
CA THR A 296 -46.57 -6.51 45.24
C THR A 296 -45.32 -5.64 45.08
N SER A 297 -45.58 -4.36 45.23
CA SER A 297 -44.74 -3.18 45.08
C SER A 297 -44.30 -2.60 46.43
N GLY A 298 -43.20 -1.84 46.40
CA GLY A 298 -42.87 -0.77 47.36
C GLY A 298 -42.01 -1.22 48.55
N SER A 299 -41.19 -0.39 49.20
CA SER A 299 -40.72 0.99 49.01
C SER A 299 -39.66 1.20 50.10
N SER A 300 -38.59 1.95 49.78
CA SER A 300 -37.78 2.83 50.67
C SER A 300 -37.42 2.41 52.11
N SER A 301 -36.13 2.44 52.46
CA SER A 301 -35.64 3.31 53.55
C SER A 301 -34.11 3.50 53.52
N LYS A 302 -33.69 4.63 54.09
CA LYS A 302 -32.33 5.18 54.23
C LYS A 302 -31.42 4.33 55.15
N GLY A 303 -30.11 4.46 54.94
CA GLY A 303 -29.10 4.17 55.99
C GLY A 303 -27.70 4.55 55.51
N GLY A 304 -27.13 5.61 56.07
CA GLY A 304 -25.74 6.02 55.84
C GLY A 304 -24.75 5.12 56.59
N GLY A 305 -23.51 5.08 56.09
CA GLY A 305 -22.43 4.31 56.71
C GLY A 305 -21.14 4.47 55.93
N ASN A 306 -20.28 5.32 56.47
CA ASN A 306 -18.96 5.70 55.98
C ASN A 306 -17.95 4.55 56.19
N THR A 307 -17.28 4.06 55.14
CA THR A 307 -15.98 3.35 55.26
C THR A 307 -15.20 3.42 53.94
N ALA A 308 -14.01 4.00 54.01
CA ALA A 308 -13.00 4.02 52.96
C ALA A 308 -12.50 2.61 52.60
N PRO A 309 -12.05 2.36 51.35
CA PRO A 309 -11.17 1.25 51.04
C PRO A 309 -9.72 1.72 50.90
N ALA A 310 -8.85 0.92 51.50
CA ALA A 310 -7.41 1.02 51.54
C ALA A 310 -6.74 0.86 50.15
N GLU A 311 -5.58 1.50 50.02
CA GLU A 311 -4.57 1.24 49.00
C GLU A 311 -4.10 -0.23 49.00
N PRO A 312 -3.68 -0.76 47.84
CA PRO A 312 -2.64 -1.77 47.79
C PRO A 312 -1.30 -1.18 47.33
N ALA A 313 -0.34 -1.43 48.20
CA ALA A 313 1.12 -1.36 48.09
C ALA A 313 1.76 -1.33 46.70
N ARG A 314 2.70 -0.39 46.57
CA ARG A 314 3.83 -0.39 45.64
C ARG A 314 4.80 -1.54 45.99
N SER A 315 5.24 -2.28 44.98
CA SER A 315 6.45 -3.11 45.03
C SER A 315 7.54 -2.47 44.16
N ALA A 316 8.73 -2.34 44.74
CA ALA A 316 9.93 -1.71 44.19
C ALA A 316 10.52 -2.46 42.96
N PRO A 317 11.31 -1.78 42.10
CA PRO A 317 11.92 -2.36 40.91
C PRO A 317 13.21 -3.13 41.24
N ALA A 318 13.42 -4.25 40.54
CA ALA A 318 14.69 -4.98 40.55
C ALA A 318 15.64 -4.44 39.48
N GLU A 319 16.91 -4.33 39.86
CA GLU A 319 18.03 -3.75 39.11
C GLU A 319 18.42 -4.54 37.85
N SER A 320 18.99 -3.78 36.90
CA SER A 320 19.64 -4.23 35.67
C SER A 320 21.09 -4.67 35.90
N PRO A 321 21.61 -5.54 35.03
CA PRO A 321 22.87 -5.26 34.34
C PRO A 321 22.72 -5.58 32.83
N GLY A 322 23.37 -4.93 31.87
CA GLY A 322 24.47 -3.99 31.84
C GLY A 322 24.57 -3.44 30.41
N ALA A 323 25.09 -2.22 30.30
CA ALA A 323 25.23 -1.49 29.05
C ALA A 323 26.38 -2.03 28.18
N ALA A 324 26.24 -1.92 26.86
CA ALA A 324 27.32 -1.96 25.89
C ALA A 324 27.24 -0.71 24.97
N PRO A 325 28.37 -0.17 24.50
CA PRO A 325 28.58 1.27 24.38
C PRO A 325 28.29 1.87 22.99
N GLU A 326 28.04 3.18 22.99
CA GLU A 326 27.93 4.06 21.82
C GLU A 326 29.29 4.40 21.16
N PRO A 327 29.28 4.85 19.88
CA PRO A 327 30.42 4.79 18.97
C PRO A 327 31.43 5.94 19.14
N GLY A 328 32.72 5.59 19.06
CA GLY A 328 33.84 6.53 19.10
C GLY A 328 34.07 7.27 17.78
N MET A 329 34.26 8.59 17.90
CA MET A 329 34.77 9.51 16.88
C MET A 329 36.31 9.57 16.88
N GLY A 330 36.92 9.70 15.68
CA GLY A 330 38.28 10.20 15.40
C GLY A 330 39.41 9.16 15.60
N ILE A 331 40.40 8.99 14.70
CA ILE A 331 41.32 10.00 14.16
C ILE A 331 42.09 9.46 12.91
N GLU A 332 42.37 10.40 11.99
CA GLU A 332 43.47 10.57 11.01
C GLU A 332 43.97 9.54 9.97
N LYS A 333 44.02 10.07 8.73
CA LYS A 333 45.12 10.11 7.75
C LYS A 333 46.19 9.00 7.76
N GLY A 334 46.29 8.33 6.60
CA GLY A 334 47.52 7.70 6.12
C GLY A 334 47.52 7.69 4.59
N GLN A 335 48.58 8.26 4.00
CA GLN A 335 48.87 8.30 2.56
C GLN A 335 49.28 6.91 2.04
N ASN A 336 48.73 6.49 0.90
CA ASN A 336 49.45 6.11 -0.34
C ASN A 336 48.47 5.54 -1.37
#